data_AF-A0A3P8E3K3-F1
#
_entry.id   AF-A0A3P8E3K3-F1
#
_cell.length_a   1.000
_cell.length_b   1.000
_cell.length_c   1.000
_cell.angle_alpha   90.00
_cell.angle_beta   90.00
_cell.angle_gamma   90.00
#
_symmetry.space_group_name_H-M   'P 1'
#
loop_
_entity.id
_entity.type
_entity.pdbx_description
1 polymer ?
#
loop_
_entity_poly.entity_id
_entity_poly.type
_entity_poly.pdbx_seq_one_letter_code
_entity_poly.pdbx_strand_id
1 'polypeptide(L)'
;MPSFIPDAPGLVPCQPVDTHTRPPGAFVCPTGYICKGYWEGPNYGITSFDNIGYAMLTVFQCITMEGWTDVLYMTNRTYGSRFNWIYFIPLIVIGAFLLINLVLGVLSG
;
A
#
# COMPACT_ATOMS: atom_id res chain seq x y z
N MET A 1 -3.71 -16.84 13.90
CA MET A 1 -3.87 -15.37 13.77
C MET A 1 -5.31 -15.03 14.07
N PRO A 2 -5.63 -13.87 14.68
CA PRO A 2 -7.02 -13.47 14.86
C PRO A 2 -7.69 -13.33 13.49
N SER A 3 -8.85 -13.96 13.31
CA SER A 3 -9.64 -13.85 12.08
C SER A 3 -10.30 -12.47 11.91
N PHE A 4 -10.34 -11.67 12.98
CA PHE A 4 -10.95 -10.36 13.01
C PHE A 4 -10.24 -9.47 14.03
N ILE A 5 -9.89 -8.25 13.63
CA ILE A 5 -9.39 -7.19 14.51
C ILE A 5 -10.42 -6.05 14.44
N PRO A 6 -10.85 -5.49 15.58
CA PRO A 6 -11.66 -4.27 15.57
C PRO A 6 -10.97 -3.21 14.69
N ASP A 7 -11.72 -2.57 13.79
CA ASP A 7 -11.23 -1.52 12.89
C ASP A 7 -10.28 -1.99 11.76
N ALA A 8 -10.23 -3.30 11.47
CA ALA A 8 -9.57 -3.82 10.28
C ALA A 8 -10.34 -5.00 9.65
N PRO A 9 -10.52 -5.02 8.31
CA PRO A 9 -11.22 -6.12 7.63
C PRO A 9 -10.40 -7.42 7.55
N GLY A 10 -9.19 -7.47 8.12
CA GLY A 10 -8.31 -8.64 8.07
C GLY A 10 -6.90 -8.34 8.57
N LEU A 11 -5.92 -9.07 8.04
CA LEU A 11 -4.50 -8.82 8.30
C LEU A 11 -4.07 -7.51 7.63
N VAL A 12 -3.57 -6.59 8.44
CA VAL A 12 -3.17 -5.25 8.03
C VAL A 12 -1.83 -4.90 8.67
N PRO A 13 -1.02 -4.04 8.04
CA PRO A 13 0.18 -3.52 8.68
C PRO A 13 -0.22 -2.65 9.87
N CYS A 14 0.60 -2.70 10.90
CA CYS A 14 0.42 -2.00 12.16
C CYS A 14 1.76 -1.44 12.65
N GLN A 15 1.68 -0.51 13.60
CA GLN A 15 2.83 0.04 14.30
C GLN A 15 2.67 -0.18 15.81
N PRO A 16 3.74 -0.54 16.57
CA PRO A 16 3.66 -0.74 18.00
C PRO A 16 3.42 0.59 18.73
N VAL A 17 2.76 0.51 19.89
CA VAL A 17 2.34 1.67 20.69
C VAL A 17 3.53 2.43 21.29
N ASP A 18 4.65 1.74 21.54
CA ASP A 18 5.72 2.21 22.45
C ASP A 18 6.90 2.92 21.76
N THR A 19 6.86 3.14 20.44
CA THR A 19 7.94 3.89 19.77
C THR A 19 7.61 5.37 19.72
N HIS A 20 8.47 6.17 20.35
CA HIS A 20 8.44 7.64 20.48
C HIS A 20 8.43 8.44 19.15
N THR A 21 8.11 7.79 18.03
CA THR A 21 8.17 8.27 16.65
C THR A 21 7.04 7.70 15.78
N ARG A 22 5.83 7.56 16.32
CA ARG A 22 4.64 7.19 15.53
C ARG A 22 4.37 8.23 14.43
N PRO A 23 4.37 7.86 13.13
CA PRO A 23 3.90 8.77 12.11
C PRO A 23 2.38 9.00 12.27
N PRO A 24 1.91 10.26 12.21
CA PRO A 24 0.49 10.56 12.34
C PRO A 24 -0.30 9.87 11.22
N GLY A 25 -1.37 9.16 11.60
CA GLY A 25 -2.20 8.38 10.67
C GLY A 25 -1.77 6.92 10.50
N ALA A 26 -0.66 6.48 11.10
CA ALA A 26 -0.32 5.06 11.17
C ALA A 26 -1.32 4.27 12.04
N PHE A 27 -1.59 3.03 11.67
CA PHE A 27 -2.53 2.15 12.35
C PHE A 27 -1.88 1.54 13.59
N VAL A 28 -2.59 1.66 14.72
CA VAL A 28 -2.20 1.09 16.01
C VAL A 28 -3.23 0.05 16.39
N CYS A 29 -2.77 -1.11 16.85
CA CYS A 29 -3.65 -2.19 17.26
C CYS A 29 -4.50 -1.77 18.49
N PRO A 30 -5.77 -2.21 18.58
CA PRO A 30 -6.62 -1.92 19.74
C PRO A 30 -6.12 -2.64 21.00
N THR A 31 -6.61 -2.23 22.17
CA THR A 31 -6.23 -2.82 23.46
C THR A 31 -6.43 -4.34 23.47
N GLY A 32 -5.43 -5.08 23.93
CA GLY A 32 -5.43 -6.55 23.93
C GLY A 32 -4.82 -7.18 22.67
N TYR A 33 -4.49 -6.39 21.65
CA TYR A 33 -3.76 -6.83 20.46
C TYR A 33 -2.35 -6.24 20.45
N ILE A 34 -1.38 -7.03 20.00
CA ILE A 34 0.00 -6.60 19.82
C ILE A 34 0.41 -6.73 18.36
N CYS A 35 1.07 -5.69 17.85
CA CYS A 35 1.62 -5.71 16.50
C CYS A 35 2.81 -6.67 16.46
N LYS A 36 2.80 -7.63 15.52
CA LYS A 36 3.90 -8.58 15.32
C LYS A 36 4.23 -8.73 13.84
N GLY A 37 5.52 -8.83 13.52
CA GLY A 37 6.04 -9.02 12.17
C GLY A 37 5.92 -10.45 11.62
N TYR A 38 4.87 -11.20 11.98
CA TYR A 38 4.63 -12.56 11.46
C TYR A 38 3.86 -12.56 10.14
N TRP A 39 3.43 -11.40 9.67
CA TRP A 39 2.66 -11.28 8.44
C TRP A 39 3.60 -10.92 7.29
N GLU A 40 3.64 -11.79 6.28
CA GLU A 40 4.49 -11.65 5.08
C GLU A 40 4.12 -10.42 4.24
N GLY A 41 2.89 -9.91 4.40
CA GLY A 41 2.38 -8.75 3.67
C GLY A 41 1.13 -9.07 2.84
N PRO A 42 0.60 -8.07 2.13
CA PRO A 42 -0.59 -8.24 1.33
C PRO A 42 -0.31 -9.16 0.13
N ASN A 43 -1.34 -9.89 -0.34
CA ASN A 43 -1.24 -10.84 -1.45
C ASN A 43 -0.08 -11.85 -1.30
N TYR A 44 0.06 -12.46 -0.12
CA TYR A 44 1.15 -13.42 0.19
C TYR A 44 2.57 -12.82 0.01
N GLY A 45 2.73 -11.52 0.31
CA GLY A 45 4.01 -10.82 0.20
C GLY A 45 4.36 -10.31 -1.21
N ILE A 46 3.50 -10.54 -2.22
CA ILE A 46 3.75 -10.09 -3.60
C ILE A 46 3.67 -8.57 -3.69
N THR A 47 2.65 -7.96 -3.08
CA THR A 47 2.49 -6.51 -3.06
C THR A 47 3.35 -5.92 -1.95
N SER A 48 4.62 -5.73 -2.27
CA SER A 48 5.64 -5.25 -1.34
C SER A 48 6.64 -4.31 -2.04
N PHE A 49 7.34 -3.51 -1.23
CA PHE A 49 8.39 -2.60 -1.68
C PHE A 49 9.79 -3.02 -1.18
N ASP A 50 9.93 -4.26 -0.72
CA ASP A 50 11.17 -4.76 -0.09
C ASP A 50 12.27 -5.06 -1.11
N ASN A 51 11.88 -5.38 -2.35
CA ASN A 51 12.78 -5.69 -3.46
C ASN A 51 12.35 -4.98 -4.73
N ILE A 52 13.31 -4.64 -5.60
CA ILE A 52 13.02 -3.90 -6.84
C ILE A 52 12.02 -4.62 -7.76
N GLY A 53 12.08 -5.96 -7.82
CA GLY A 53 11.15 -6.76 -8.63
C GLY A 53 9.70 -6.65 -8.17
N TYR A 54 9.44 -6.86 -6.88
CA TYR A 54 8.11 -6.74 -6.29
C TYR A 54 7.60 -5.30 -6.30
N ALA A 55 8.49 -4.33 -6.10
CA ALA A 55 8.15 -2.91 -6.22
C ALA A 55 7.68 -2.57 -7.65
N MET A 56 8.34 -3.07 -8.69
CA MET A 56 7.91 -2.87 -10.08
C MET A 56 6.55 -3.50 -10.36
N LEU A 57 6.28 -4.71 -9.87
CA LEU A 57 4.97 -5.35 -10.01
C LEU A 57 3.86 -4.54 -9.31
N THR A 58 4.12 -4.08 -8.09
CA THR A 58 3.19 -3.26 -7.31
C THR A 58 2.92 -1.92 -8.01
N VAL A 59 3.96 -1.27 -8.55
CA VAL A 59 3.83 -0.04 -9.33
C VAL A 59 3.03 -0.27 -10.61
N PHE A 60 3.30 -1.36 -11.33
CA PHE A 60 2.54 -1.73 -12.53
C PHE A 60 1.05 -1.90 -12.22
N GLN A 61 0.72 -2.64 -11.16
CA GLN A 61 -0.66 -2.77 -10.67
C GLN A 61 -1.28 -1.40 -10.37
N CYS A 62 -0.56 -0.52 -9.66
CA CYS A 62 -1.05 0.82 -9.36
C CYS A 62 -1.34 1.65 -10.62
N ILE A 63 -0.47 1.56 -11.64
CA ILE A 63 -0.61 2.30 -12.91
C ILE A 63 -1.81 1.77 -13.72
N THR A 64 -2.16 0.50 -13.61
CA THR A 64 -3.38 -0.08 -14.22
C THR A 64 -4.68 0.35 -13.53
N MET A 65 -4.61 1.16 -12.48
CA MET A 65 -5.75 1.62 -11.66
C MET A 65 -6.52 0.49 -10.96
N GLU A 66 -5.90 -0.66 -10.76
CA GLU A 66 -6.50 -1.81 -10.08
C GLU A 66 -5.83 -1.97 -8.70
N GLY A 67 -6.62 -2.07 -7.63
CA GLY A 67 -6.11 -2.27 -6.26
C GLY A 67 -5.20 -1.16 -5.69
N TRP A 68 -4.98 -0.06 -6.40
CA TRP A 68 -4.01 0.99 -6.01
C TRP A 68 -4.39 1.70 -4.70
N THR A 69 -5.68 1.87 -4.44
CA THR A 69 -6.17 2.47 -3.20
C THR A 69 -5.84 1.61 -1.99
N ASP A 70 -5.90 0.28 -2.14
CA ASP A 70 -5.56 -0.64 -1.07
C ASP A 70 -4.06 -0.56 -0.75
N VAL A 71 -3.21 -0.53 -1.78
CA VAL A 71 -1.76 -0.32 -1.61
C VAL A 71 -1.46 1.02 -0.91
N LEU A 72 -2.13 2.10 -1.30
CA LEU A 72 -2.03 3.41 -0.64
C LEU A 72 -2.45 3.33 0.83
N TYR A 73 -3.60 2.72 1.13
CA TYR A 73 -4.10 2.61 2.49
C TYR A 73 -3.18 1.77 3.38
N MET A 74 -2.64 0.66 2.85
CA MET A 74 -1.71 -0.19 3.57
C MET A 74 -0.39 0.56 3.86
N THR A 75 0.10 1.35 2.90
CA THR A 75 1.27 2.20 3.11
C THR A 75 0.99 3.31 4.15
N ASN A 76 -0.21 3.90 4.14
CA ASN A 76 -0.65 4.88 5.13
C ASN A 76 -0.70 4.30 6.55
N ARG A 77 -1.14 3.06 6.69
CA ARG A 77 -1.17 2.36 7.98
C ARG A 77 0.23 2.12 8.54
N THR A 78 1.26 1.97 7.71
CA THR A 78 2.66 1.77 8.14
C THR A 78 3.40 3.10 8.37
N TYR A 79 3.38 3.99 7.38
CA TYR A 79 4.22 5.20 7.31
C TYR A 79 3.47 6.51 7.62
N GLY A 80 2.16 6.43 7.86
CA GLY A 80 1.29 7.60 8.04
C GLY A 80 0.88 8.25 6.72
N SER A 81 -0.22 9.00 6.74
CA SER A 81 -0.83 9.55 5.52
C SER A 81 -0.18 10.84 4.99
N ARG A 82 0.74 11.45 5.76
CA ARG A 82 1.24 12.81 5.50
C ARG A 82 2.00 12.95 4.18
N PHE A 83 2.80 11.95 3.82
CA PHE A 83 3.70 12.04 2.66
C PHE A 83 3.39 11.03 1.54
N ASN A 84 2.65 9.95 1.84
CA ASN A 84 2.40 8.88 0.86
C ASN A 84 1.66 9.38 -0.39
N TRP A 85 0.72 10.31 -0.24
CA TRP A 85 -0.03 10.86 -1.38
C TRP A 85 0.88 11.55 -2.41
N ILE A 86 2.03 12.12 -1.99
CA ILE A 86 3.00 12.78 -2.86
C ILE A 86 3.66 11.76 -3.80
N TYR A 87 3.78 10.50 -3.38
CA TYR A 87 4.29 9.43 -4.22
C TYR A 87 3.19 8.84 -5.11
N PHE A 88 2.07 8.42 -4.53
CA PHE A 88 1.05 7.66 -5.25
C PHE A 88 0.28 8.51 -6.28
N ILE A 89 -0.07 9.76 -5.96
CA ILE A 89 -0.90 10.57 -6.86
C ILE A 89 -0.17 10.92 -8.16
N PRO A 90 1.06 11.46 -8.16
CA PRO A 90 1.79 11.70 -9.41
C PRO A 90 2.08 10.42 -10.18
N LEU A 91 2.40 9.32 -9.49
CA LEU A 91 2.66 8.02 -10.11
C LEU A 91 1.45 7.51 -10.90
N ILE A 92 0.25 7.61 -10.31
CA ILE A 92 -0.99 7.18 -10.98
C ILE A 92 -1.32 8.12 -12.13
N VAL A 93 -1.25 9.45 -11.94
CA VAL A 93 -1.58 10.42 -12.99
C VAL A 93 -0.67 10.25 -14.21
N ILE A 94 0.65 10.19 -13.99
CA ILE A 94 1.62 10.08 -15.08
C ILE A 94 1.56 8.68 -15.72
N GLY A 95 1.50 7.63 -14.90
CA GLY A 95 1.46 6.26 -15.39
C GLY A 95 0.20 5.94 -16.19
N ALA A 96 -0.97 6.34 -15.68
CA ALA A 96 -2.23 6.18 -16.37
C ALA A 96 -2.26 6.94 -17.70
N PHE A 97 -1.80 8.20 -17.69
CA PHE A 97 -1.72 9.01 -18.91
C PHE A 97 -0.84 8.33 -19.96
N LEU A 98 0.32 7.79 -19.55
CA LEU A 98 1.22 7.07 -20.43
C LEU A 98 0.57 5.80 -20.99
N LEU A 99 -0.07 4.98 -20.14
CA LEU A 99 -0.74 3.75 -20.59
C LEU A 99 -1.87 4.04 -21.58
N ILE A 100 -2.74 5.00 -21.27
CA ILE A 100 -3.86 5.36 -22.14
C ILE A 100 -3.34 5.86 -23.49
N ASN A 101 -2.33 6.74 -23.50
CA ASN A 101 -1.74 7.24 -24.74
C ASN A 101 -1.00 6.16 -25.53
N LEU A 102 -0.37 5.19 -24.87
CA LEU A 102 0.27 4.06 -25.54
C LEU A 102 -0.76 3.15 -26.22
N VAL A 103 -1.87 2.86 -25.56
CA VAL A 103 -2.97 2.07 -26.12
C VAL A 103 -3.64 2.80 -27.28
N LEU A 104 -3.88 4.12 -27.16
CA LEU A 104 -4.41 4.91 -28.26
C LEU A 104 -3.43 4.99 -29.43
N GLY A 105 -2.14 5.17 -29.15
CA GLY A 105 -1.09 5.22 -30.16
C GLY A 105 -1.02 3.95 -31.00
N VAL A 106 -1.05 2.77 -30.37
CA VAL A 106 -0.99 1.49 -31.09
C VAL A 106 -2.24 1.20 -31.92
N LEU A 107 -3.41 1.71 -31.51
CA LEU A 107 -4.66 1.55 -32.27
C LEU A 107 -4.81 2.57 -33.41
N SER A 108 -4.07 3.68 -33.35
CA SER A 108 -4.14 4.75 -34.34
C SER A 108 -3.21 4.57 -35.55
N GLY A 109 -2.30 3.58 -35.49
CA GLY A 109 -1.43 3.17 -36.60
C GLY A 109 -1.95 1.95 -37.31
#